data_AF-A0A6P0TA87-F1
#
_entry.id   AF-A0A6P0TA87-F1
#
_cell.length_a   1.000
_cell.length_b   1.000
_cell.length_c   1.000
_cell.angle_alpha   90.00
_cell.angle_beta   90.00
_cell.angle_gamma   90.00
#
_symmetry.space_group_name_H-M   'P 1'
#
loop_
_entity.id
_entity.type
_entity.pdbx_description
1 polymer ?
#
loop_
_entity_poly.entity_id
_entity_poly.type
_entity_poly.pdbx_seq_one_letter_code
_entity_poly.pdbx_strand_id
1 'polypeptide(L)'
;MTQTVEELFEAGLARYQDGDDIHAIIPIFKEVCERSPKSSPAWTCLSWLYLLVDKPTSAYKAAQKAVKLNPEDPQARINLAIAMIDTSHKGVRTHVELAQQFIMAVPELKEEVEKNFADGFSRKPDWKTLKRVQGWILG
;
A
#
# COMPACT_ATOMS: atom_id res chain seq x y z
N MET A 1 -15.96 -21.31 -15.14
CA MET A 1 -14.65 -20.81 -15.61
C MET A 1 -13.97 -20.16 -14.42
N THR A 2 -12.67 -20.41 -14.21
CA THR A 2 -11.89 -19.74 -13.17
C THR A 2 -11.53 -18.34 -13.69
N GLN A 3 -11.74 -17.29 -12.89
CA GLN A 3 -11.34 -15.92 -13.26
C GLN A 3 -9.83 -15.85 -13.53
N THR A 4 -9.40 -15.02 -14.47
CA THR A 4 -7.96 -14.72 -14.68
C THR A 4 -7.39 -13.95 -13.48
N VAL A 5 -6.07 -13.81 -13.40
CA VAL A 5 -5.46 -13.04 -12.29
C VAL A 5 -5.79 -11.56 -12.44
N GLU A 6 -5.82 -11.09 -13.67
CA GLU A 6 -6.16 -9.72 -14.05
C GLU A 6 -7.62 -9.41 -13.69
N GLU A 7 -8.56 -10.28 -14.06
CA GLU A 7 -9.98 -10.14 -13.67
C GLU A 7 -10.16 -10.11 -12.15
N LEU A 8 -9.42 -10.95 -11.43
CA LEU A 8 -9.48 -11.01 -9.97
C LEU A 8 -8.89 -9.75 -9.32
N PHE A 9 -7.81 -9.20 -9.89
CA PHE A 9 -7.19 -7.95 -9.44
C PHE A 9 -8.16 -6.77 -9.63
N GLU A 10 -8.75 -6.64 -10.82
CA GLU A 10 -9.73 -5.59 -11.13
C GLU A 10 -10.98 -5.71 -10.27
N ALA A 11 -11.48 -6.93 -10.03
CA ALA A 11 -12.59 -7.16 -9.11
C ALA A 11 -12.25 -6.73 -7.68
N GLY A 12 -11.03 -7.00 -7.22
CA GLY A 12 -10.54 -6.54 -5.91
C GLY A 12 -10.49 -5.03 -5.80
N LEU A 13 -10.01 -4.34 -6.85
CA LEU A 13 -9.98 -2.88 -6.91
C LEU A 13 -11.38 -2.28 -6.96
N ALA A 14 -12.28 -2.81 -7.79
CA ALA A 14 -13.65 -2.32 -7.90
C ALA A 14 -14.37 -2.39 -6.54
N ARG A 15 -14.30 -3.54 -5.86
CA ARG A 15 -14.87 -3.70 -4.51
C ARG A 15 -14.26 -2.73 -3.50
N TYR A 16 -12.95 -2.50 -3.59
CA TYR A 16 -12.30 -1.49 -2.75
C TYR A 16 -12.88 -0.10 -2.98
N GLN A 17 -13.03 0.32 -4.24
CA GLN A 17 -13.60 1.62 -4.60
C GLN A 17 -15.07 1.76 -4.20
N ASP A 18 -15.86 0.69 -4.33
CA ASP A 18 -17.27 0.65 -3.92
C ASP A 18 -17.46 0.76 -2.39
N GLY A 19 -16.37 0.66 -1.62
CA GLY A 19 -16.41 0.77 -0.17
C GLY A 19 -16.79 -0.54 0.52
N ASP A 20 -16.64 -1.68 -0.17
CA ASP A 20 -16.85 -3.00 0.44
C ASP A 20 -15.95 -3.19 1.67
N ASP A 21 -16.38 -4.10 2.55
CA ASP A 21 -15.61 -4.51 3.73
C ASP A 21 -14.20 -4.98 3.33
N ILE A 22 -13.18 -4.27 3.85
CA ILE A 22 -11.76 -4.56 3.63
C ILE A 22 -11.42 -6.00 4.00
N HIS A 23 -12.08 -6.58 5.02
CA HIS A 23 -11.88 -7.98 5.40
C HIS A 23 -12.31 -8.97 4.31
N ALA A 24 -13.32 -8.63 3.51
CA ALA A 24 -13.78 -9.43 2.38
C ALA A 24 -12.95 -9.22 1.10
N ILE A 25 -12.14 -8.16 1.04
CA ILE A 25 -11.25 -7.84 -0.10
C ILE A 25 -9.87 -8.49 0.09
N ILE A 26 -9.36 -8.58 1.32
CA ILE A 26 -8.05 -9.18 1.62
C ILE A 26 -7.87 -10.59 1.00
N PRO A 27 -8.84 -11.54 1.09
CA PRO A 27 -8.71 -12.85 0.47
C PRO A 27 -8.51 -12.80 -1.05
N ILE A 28 -9.11 -11.83 -1.75
CA ILE A 28 -8.96 -11.63 -3.19
C ILE A 28 -7.50 -11.27 -3.50
N PHE A 29 -6.96 -10.24 -2.84
CA PHE A 29 -5.57 -9.82 -3.09
C PHE A 29 -4.55 -10.86 -2.61
N LYS A 30 -4.86 -11.67 -1.60
CA LYS A 30 -4.06 -12.84 -1.24
C LYS A 30 -3.99 -13.84 -2.40
N GLU A 31 -5.13 -14.21 -2.99
CA GLU A 31 -5.18 -15.13 -4.13
C GLU A 31 -4.44 -14.55 -5.34
N VAL A 32 -4.61 -13.26 -5.64
CA VAL A 32 -3.85 -12.58 -6.70
C VAL A 32 -2.33 -12.70 -6.44
N CYS A 33 -1.88 -12.43 -5.22
CA CYS A 33 -0.47 -12.54 -4.86
C CYS A 33 0.05 -13.99 -4.94
N GLU A 34 -0.78 -14.98 -4.62
CA GLU A 34 -0.44 -16.40 -4.74
C GLU A 34 -0.31 -16.84 -6.20
N ARG A 35 -1.22 -16.37 -7.06
CA ARG A 35 -1.25 -16.70 -8.50
C ARG A 35 -0.27 -15.88 -9.33
N SER A 36 0.09 -14.67 -8.89
CA SER A 36 1.08 -13.79 -9.52
C SER A 36 2.06 -13.23 -8.48
N PRO A 37 2.99 -14.07 -7.97
CA PRO A 37 3.91 -13.70 -6.88
C PRO A 37 4.95 -12.64 -7.26
N LYS A 38 5.03 -12.26 -8.55
CA LYS A 38 5.89 -11.20 -9.08
C LYS A 38 5.16 -9.87 -9.34
N SER A 39 3.84 -9.82 -9.11
CA SER A 39 3.07 -8.57 -9.28
C SER A 39 3.33 -7.63 -8.10
N SER A 40 4.21 -6.64 -8.29
CA SER A 40 4.42 -5.60 -7.26
C SER A 40 3.12 -4.87 -6.90
N PRO A 41 2.26 -4.44 -7.84
CA PRO A 41 1.01 -3.75 -7.52
C PRO A 41 0.10 -4.58 -6.60
N ALA A 42 0.00 -5.90 -6.82
CA ALA A 42 -0.80 -6.78 -5.95
C ALA A 42 -0.30 -6.78 -4.51
N TRP A 43 1.02 -6.84 -4.31
CA TRP A 43 1.62 -6.75 -2.99
C TRP A 43 1.47 -5.36 -2.36
N THR A 44 1.54 -4.29 -3.15
CA THR A 44 1.27 -2.91 -2.71
C THR A 44 -0.16 -2.79 -2.19
N CYS A 45 -1.16 -3.22 -2.97
CA CYS A 45 -2.57 -3.23 -2.55
C CYS A 45 -2.79 -4.09 -1.30
N LEU A 46 -2.27 -5.32 -1.27
CA LEU A 46 -2.42 -6.20 -0.10
C LEU A 46 -1.84 -5.59 1.18
N SER A 47 -0.68 -4.93 1.07
CA SER A 47 -0.08 -4.23 2.22
C SER A 47 -0.94 -3.08 2.73
N TRP A 48 -1.53 -2.30 1.83
CA TRP A 48 -2.45 -1.21 2.16
C TRP A 48 -3.70 -1.72 2.88
N LEU A 49 -4.32 -2.78 2.34
CA LEU A 49 -5.49 -3.40 2.97
C LEU A 49 -5.17 -3.89 4.38
N TYR A 50 -4.01 -4.51 4.59
CA TYR A 50 -3.59 -4.92 5.94
C TYR A 50 -3.38 -3.75 6.90
N LEU A 51 -2.86 -2.63 6.42
CA LEU A 51 -2.69 -1.42 7.23
C LEU A 51 -4.05 -0.82 7.66
N LEU A 52 -5.03 -0.82 6.76
CA LEU A 52 -6.38 -0.34 7.05
C LEU A 52 -7.06 -1.14 8.16
N VAL A 53 -6.85 -2.47 8.20
CA VAL A 53 -7.43 -3.36 9.23
C VAL A 53 -6.50 -3.66 10.40
N ASP A 54 -5.55 -2.76 10.69
CA ASP A 54 -4.67 -2.85 11.87
C ASP A 54 -3.86 -4.16 11.96
N LYS A 55 -3.38 -4.67 10.81
CA LYS A 55 -2.49 -5.84 10.72
C LYS A 55 -1.07 -5.45 10.25
N PRO A 56 -0.33 -4.62 11.01
CA PRO A 56 0.92 -4.04 10.54
C PRO A 56 2.04 -5.08 10.31
N THR A 57 2.05 -6.20 11.05
CA THR A 57 2.99 -7.31 10.81
C THR A 57 2.77 -7.99 9.45
N SER A 58 1.51 -8.14 9.02
CA SER A 58 1.18 -8.67 7.70
C SER A 58 1.46 -7.64 6.61
N ALA A 59 1.12 -6.37 6.86
CA ALA A 59 1.44 -5.27 5.97
C ALA A 59 2.96 -5.17 5.71
N TYR A 60 3.79 -5.29 6.75
CA TYR A 60 5.25 -5.25 6.63
C TYR A 60 5.77 -6.31 5.66
N LYS A 61 5.30 -7.56 5.78
CA LYS A 61 5.71 -8.66 4.89
C LYS A 61 5.29 -8.39 3.44
N ALA A 62 4.06 -7.93 3.22
CA ALA A 62 3.54 -7.61 1.90
C ALA A 62 4.27 -6.41 1.27
N ALA A 63 4.43 -5.32 2.01
CA ALA A 63 5.11 -4.12 1.53
C ALA A 63 6.60 -4.36 1.27
N GLN A 64 7.28 -5.17 2.10
CA GLN A 64 8.67 -5.57 1.83
C GLN A 64 8.79 -6.35 0.52
N LYS A 65 7.81 -7.23 0.23
CA LYS A 65 7.76 -7.95 -1.04
C LYS A 65 7.50 -7.01 -2.22
N ALA A 66 6.58 -6.05 -2.08
CA ALA A 66 6.30 -5.03 -3.08
C ALA A 66 7.55 -4.21 -3.41
N VAL A 67 8.20 -3.61 -2.40
CA VAL A 67 9.43 -2.80 -2.59
C VAL A 67 10.58 -3.62 -3.19
N LYS A 68 10.67 -4.93 -2.88
CA LYS A 68 11.66 -5.81 -3.50
C LYS A 68 11.39 -6.04 -4.99
N LEU A 69 10.13 -6.10 -5.40
CA LEU A 69 9.73 -6.32 -6.79
C LEU A 69 9.79 -5.04 -7.62
N ASN A 70 9.33 -3.92 -7.05
CA ASN A 70 9.45 -2.60 -7.64
C ASN A 70 10.03 -1.61 -6.61
N PRO A 71 11.35 -1.37 -6.63
CA PRO A 71 11.98 -0.39 -5.76
C PRO A 71 11.61 1.07 -6.08
N GLU A 72 10.95 1.35 -7.20
CA GLU A 72 10.62 2.70 -7.65
C GLU A 72 9.18 3.11 -7.31
N ASP A 73 8.38 2.19 -6.74
CA ASP A 73 7.01 2.45 -6.30
C ASP A 73 7.01 3.27 -4.99
N PRO A 74 6.60 4.56 -5.01
CA PRO A 74 6.57 5.37 -3.81
C PRO A 74 5.48 4.90 -2.83
N GLN A 75 4.35 4.38 -3.32
CA GLN A 75 3.28 3.89 -2.46
C GLN A 75 3.69 2.63 -1.71
N ALA A 76 4.39 1.69 -2.35
CA ALA A 76 4.96 0.51 -1.69
C ALA A 76 5.93 0.91 -0.57
N ARG A 77 6.76 1.94 -0.80
CA ARG A 77 7.69 2.48 0.20
C ARG A 77 6.98 3.16 1.36
N ILE A 78 5.93 3.93 1.09
CA ILE A 78 5.09 4.55 2.11
C ILE A 78 4.41 3.48 2.98
N ASN A 79 3.80 2.47 2.35
CA ASN A 79 3.17 1.36 3.08
C ASN A 79 4.19 0.62 3.95
N LEU A 80 5.41 0.40 3.44
CA LEU A 80 6.48 -0.21 4.21
C LEU A 80 6.91 0.68 5.38
N ALA A 81 7.09 1.99 5.17
CA ALA A 81 7.45 2.93 6.22
C ALA A 81 6.42 2.97 7.35
N ILE A 82 5.12 3.00 7.02
CA ILE A 82 4.03 2.93 8.00
C ILE A 82 4.09 1.62 8.78
N ALA A 83 4.15 0.49 8.08
CA ALA A 83 4.21 -0.83 8.71
C ALA A 83 5.45 -0.98 9.62
N MET A 84 6.60 -0.43 9.21
CA MET A 84 7.84 -0.43 10.00
C MET A 84 7.69 0.37 11.28
N ILE A 85 7.04 1.54 11.26
CA ILE A 85 6.78 2.34 12.47
C ILE A 85 5.89 1.55 13.43
N ASP A 86 4.78 1.02 12.93
CA ASP A 86 3.78 0.29 13.73
C ASP A 86 4.33 -1.04 14.28
N THR A 87 5.41 -1.57 13.70
CA THR A 87 6.12 -2.78 14.16
C THR A 87 7.51 -2.51 14.73
N SER A 88 7.88 -1.25 14.98
CA SER A 88 9.18 -0.83 15.54
C SER A 88 10.43 -1.30 14.76
N HIS A 89 10.33 -1.47 13.44
CA HIS A 89 11.48 -1.75 12.58
C HIS A 89 12.31 -0.49 12.29
N LYS A 90 13.63 -0.64 12.21
CA LYS A 90 14.59 0.43 11.85
C LYS A 90 14.69 0.58 10.33
N GLY A 91 15.15 1.75 9.86
CA GLY A 91 15.38 2.02 8.43
C GLY A 91 14.26 2.78 7.72
N VAL A 92 13.25 3.25 8.46
CA VAL A 92 12.10 4.02 7.94
C VAL A 92 12.55 5.19 7.05
N ARG A 93 13.58 5.93 7.48
CA ARG A 93 14.07 7.13 6.81
C ARG A 93 14.40 6.91 5.33
N THR A 94 15.08 5.82 5.01
CA THR A 94 15.47 5.51 3.62
C THR A 94 14.26 5.31 2.71
N HIS A 95 13.17 4.71 3.22
CA HIS A 95 11.96 4.53 2.44
C HIS A 95 11.21 5.85 2.22
N VAL A 96 11.18 6.70 3.23
CA VAL A 96 10.59 8.05 3.15
C VAL A 96 11.35 8.91 2.15
N GLU A 97 12.68 9.02 2.28
CA GLU A 97 13.51 9.85 1.39
C GLU A 97 13.41 9.42 -0.08
N LEU A 98 13.40 8.11 -0.35
CA LEU A 98 13.24 7.61 -1.72
C LEU A 98 11.84 7.88 -2.26
N ALA A 99 10.79 7.68 -1.46
CA ALA A 99 9.42 8.01 -1.88
C ALA A 99 9.28 9.51 -2.20
N GLN A 100 9.88 10.39 -1.39
CA GLN A 100 9.93 11.84 -1.66
C GLN A 100 10.62 12.14 -2.99
N GLN A 101 11.79 11.53 -3.25
CA GLN A 101 12.52 11.74 -4.50
C GLN A 101 11.69 11.34 -5.72
N PHE A 102 10.97 10.21 -5.67
CA PHE A 102 10.14 9.77 -6.79
C PHE A 102 8.97 10.72 -7.05
N ILE A 103 8.23 11.15 -6.03
CA ILE A 103 7.10 12.07 -6.22
C ILE A 103 7.55 13.49 -6.59
N MET A 104 8.78 13.89 -6.22
CA MET A 104 9.37 15.16 -6.68
C MET A 104 9.75 15.09 -8.16
N ALA A 105 10.18 13.93 -8.64
CA ALA A 105 10.62 13.74 -10.03
C ALA A 105 9.45 13.51 -10.99
N VAL A 106 8.35 12.90 -10.53
CA VAL A 106 7.21 12.49 -11.35
C VAL A 106 5.91 13.05 -10.76
N PRO A 107 5.35 14.13 -11.34
CA PRO A 107 4.12 14.77 -10.84
C PRO A 107 2.93 13.83 -10.71
N GLU A 108 2.78 12.88 -11.63
CA GLU A 108 1.68 11.91 -11.63
C GLU A 108 1.74 10.99 -10.40
N LEU A 109 2.95 10.60 -9.99
CA LEU A 109 3.14 9.83 -8.76
C LEU A 109 2.81 10.65 -7.51
N LYS A 110 3.10 11.96 -7.53
CA LYS A 110 2.70 12.85 -6.44
C LYS A 110 1.19 12.90 -6.29
N GLU A 111 0.46 13.10 -7.40
CA GLU A 111 -1.01 13.13 -7.38
C GLU A 111 -1.61 11.81 -6.89
N GLU A 112 -1.06 10.68 -7.32
CA GLU A 112 -1.49 9.36 -6.86
C GLU A 112 -1.27 9.16 -5.36
N VAL A 113 -0.07 9.52 -4.86
CA VAL A 113 0.25 9.46 -3.43
C VAL A 113 -0.66 10.37 -2.59
N GLU A 114 -0.94 11.59 -3.06
CA GLU A 114 -1.87 12.51 -2.39
C GLU A 114 -3.29 11.93 -2.30
N LYS A 115 -3.78 11.32 -3.39
CA LYS A 115 -5.08 10.61 -3.41
C LYS A 115 -5.09 9.43 -2.43
N ASN A 116 -4.03 8.64 -2.38
CA ASN A 116 -3.93 7.50 -1.47
C ASN A 116 -3.90 7.93 0.00
N PHE A 117 -3.23 9.03 0.33
CA PHE A 117 -3.31 9.62 1.67
C PHE A 117 -4.75 10.05 2.00
N ALA A 118 -5.42 10.77 1.09
CA ALA A 118 -6.80 11.21 1.28
C ALA A 118 -7.77 10.03 1.48
N ASP A 119 -7.67 8.99 0.66
CA ASP A 119 -8.46 7.76 0.80
C ASP A 119 -8.19 7.05 2.13
N GLY A 120 -6.92 6.97 2.55
CA GLY A 120 -6.53 6.43 3.85
C GLY A 120 -7.20 7.14 5.01
N PHE A 121 -7.27 8.48 5.01
CA PHE A 121 -7.99 9.24 6.03
C PHE A 121 -9.50 9.12 5.90
N SER A 122 -10.05 9.02 4.69
CA SER A 122 -11.48 8.79 4.48
C SER A 122 -11.94 7.48 5.12
N ARG A 123 -11.12 6.43 5.05
CA ARG A 123 -11.42 5.10 5.62
C ARG A 123 -11.03 4.96 7.08
N LYS A 124 -9.97 5.65 7.50
CA LYS A 124 -9.44 5.62 8.87
C LYS A 124 -9.03 7.04 9.31
N PRO A 125 -9.99 7.87 9.78
CA PRO A 125 -9.74 9.28 10.08
C PRO A 125 -8.65 9.52 11.14
N ASP A 126 -8.57 8.65 12.15
CA ASP A 126 -7.63 8.78 13.27
C ASP A 126 -6.27 8.09 13.03
N TRP A 127 -5.87 7.89 11.77
CA TRP A 127 -4.65 7.18 11.44
C TRP A 127 -3.37 8.01 11.70
N LYS A 128 -2.92 7.99 12.96
CA LYS A 128 -1.77 8.77 13.45
C LYS A 128 -0.48 8.52 12.68
N THR A 129 -0.16 7.25 12.40
CA THR A 129 1.05 6.89 11.65
C THR A 129 0.99 7.38 10.21
N LEU A 130 -0.17 7.26 9.55
CA LEU A 130 -0.38 7.81 8.20
C LEU A 130 -0.18 9.32 8.18
N LYS A 131 -0.78 10.06 9.13
CA LYS A 131 -0.59 11.52 9.27
C LYS A 131 0.88 11.91 9.45
N ARG A 132 1.61 11.15 10.27
CA ARG A 132 3.03 11.38 10.50
C ARG A 132 3.85 11.16 9.22
N VAL A 133 3.62 10.05 8.53
CA VAL A 133 4.32 9.73 7.28
C VAL A 133 3.96 10.72 6.18
N GLN A 134 2.70 11.11 6.05
CA GLN A 134 2.27 12.16 5.11
C GLN A 134 3.04 13.46 5.33
N GLY A 135 3.16 13.91 6.58
CA GLY A 135 3.91 15.12 6.91
C GLY A 135 5.41 15.03 6.60
N TRP A 136 5.98 13.82 6.55
CA TRP A 136 7.34 13.63 6.07
C TRP A 136 7.45 13.55 4.56
N ILE A 137 6.45 13.01 3.87
CA ILE A 137 6.47 12.80 2.42
C ILE A 137 6.14 14.09 1.67
N LEU A 138 5.12 14.83 2.12
CA LEU A 138 4.58 16.02 1.45
C LEU A 138 4.98 17.34 2.11
N GLY A 139 5.68 17.27 3.26
CA GLY A 139 6.15 18.43 4.00
C GLY A 139 7.47 19.00 3.51
#